data_AF-A0A970BD56-F1
#
_entry.id   AF-A0A970BD56-F1
#
_cell.length_a   1.000
_cell.length_b   1.000
_cell.length_c   1.000
_cell.angle_alpha   90.00
_cell.angle_beta   90.00
_cell.angle_gamma   90.00
#
_symmetry.space_group_name_H-M   'P 1'
#
loop_
_entity.id
_entity.type
_entity.pdbx_description
1 polymer ?
#
loop_
_entity_poly.entity_id
_entity_poly.type
_entity_poly.pdbx_seq_one_letter_code
_entity_poly.pdbx_strand_id
1 'polypeptide(L)'
;MSEDFLHFIWRNGLWDYTFQKFADGREFEVIDRGTLNFDAGPDFFNAKIKIENTIWAGNIEIHTKSSQWYSHNHHLDDAYDNVILHVVHKHDKEVYNKNGEIIPVFEMKIPEYITRNYKELSKELNWPACNKQINKLDENKIKFWLERIGVERLEYKTQLVKQLFTQFNGDWEATWFQFLASALGFKVNKEPFALLMQRTPFKILQKESHNLFNLEALLFGQSGMLDIDCHEEYFVKLKDEYKFLKHKYNLIGMPEYLWKFSRMRPFNFPSLRIAQ
;
A
#
# COMPACT_ATOMS: atom_id res chain seq x y z
N MET A 1 1.30 -27.87 1.97
CA MET A 1 1.50 -26.54 2.58
C MET A 1 2.06 -25.65 1.47
N SER A 2 1.56 -24.42 1.26
CA SER A 2 2.10 -23.55 0.21
C SER A 2 3.29 -22.74 0.73
N GLU A 3 4.18 -22.33 -0.18
CA GLU A 3 5.32 -21.46 0.14
C GLU A 3 4.84 -20.07 0.61
N ASP A 4 3.80 -19.51 -0.01
CA ASP A 4 3.14 -18.27 0.46
C ASP A 4 2.78 -18.31 1.96
N PHE A 5 2.33 -19.48 2.45
CA PHE A 5 2.00 -19.62 3.86
C PHE A 5 3.28 -19.64 4.71
N LEU A 6 4.35 -20.30 4.27
CA LEU A 6 5.63 -20.29 4.97
C LEU A 6 6.25 -18.90 4.99
N HIS A 7 6.18 -18.15 3.89
CA HIS A 7 6.56 -16.74 3.81
C HIS A 7 5.78 -15.90 4.82
N PHE A 8 4.45 -16.11 4.92
CA PHE A 8 3.62 -15.45 5.92
C PHE A 8 4.05 -15.79 7.35
N ILE A 9 4.36 -17.06 7.65
CA ILE A 9 4.83 -17.47 8.98
C ILE A 9 6.18 -16.83 9.30
N TRP A 10 7.14 -16.89 8.37
CA TRP A 10 8.46 -16.31 8.56
C TRP A 10 8.35 -14.81 8.81
N ARG A 11 7.75 -14.06 7.88
CA ARG A 11 7.61 -12.60 7.96
C ARG A 11 6.99 -12.12 9.28
N ASN A 12 6.04 -12.88 9.82
CA ASN A 12 5.32 -12.51 11.04
C ASN A 12 5.89 -13.17 12.32
N GLY A 13 6.84 -14.11 12.22
CA GLY A 13 7.46 -14.70 13.41
C GLY A 13 6.56 -15.69 14.13
N LEU A 14 5.73 -16.43 13.37
CA LEU A 14 4.63 -17.24 13.90
C LEU A 14 4.96 -18.74 14.03
N TRP A 15 6.25 -19.10 14.06
CA TRP A 15 6.70 -20.47 14.29
C TRP A 15 6.80 -20.78 15.79
N ASP A 16 7.01 -22.05 16.09
CA ASP A 16 7.25 -22.50 17.46
C ASP A 16 8.73 -22.29 17.83
N TYR A 17 9.00 -21.28 18.65
CA TYR A 17 10.34 -20.91 19.09
C TYR A 17 11.03 -22.00 19.91
N THR A 18 10.29 -22.96 20.49
CA THR A 18 10.90 -24.08 21.22
C THR A 18 11.74 -24.98 20.31
N PHE A 19 11.48 -24.95 19.00
CA PHE A 19 12.20 -25.70 17.97
C PHE A 19 13.13 -24.82 17.13
N GLN A 20 13.45 -23.59 17.56
CA GLN A 20 14.33 -22.69 16.80
C GLN A 20 15.80 -23.13 16.89
N LYS A 21 16.16 -24.12 16.07
CA LYS A 21 17.51 -24.65 15.90
C LYS A 21 17.72 -24.99 14.43
N PHE A 22 18.96 -24.99 13.99
CA PHE A 22 19.28 -25.55 12.68
C PHE A 22 19.02 -27.07 12.68
N ALA A 23 18.87 -27.65 11.49
CA ALA A 23 18.64 -29.07 11.31
C ALA A 23 19.77 -29.95 11.89
N ASP A 24 20.98 -29.38 12.03
CA ASP A 24 22.13 -30.02 12.68
C ASP A 24 22.14 -29.87 14.23
N GLY A 25 21.13 -29.20 14.80
CA GLY A 25 20.96 -29.02 16.24
C GLY A 25 21.60 -27.76 16.83
N ARG A 26 22.41 -27.01 16.06
CA ARG A 26 22.99 -25.74 16.52
C ARG A 26 21.92 -24.68 16.75
N GLU A 27 22.14 -23.82 17.73
CA GLU A 27 21.23 -22.72 18.06
C GLU A 27 21.54 -21.48 17.21
N PHE A 28 20.49 -20.72 16.88
CA PHE A 28 20.61 -19.44 16.21
C PHE A 28 19.51 -18.49 16.68
N GLU A 29 19.80 -17.20 16.59
CA GLU A 29 18.85 -16.13 16.90
C GLU A 29 18.53 -15.35 15.62
N VAL A 30 17.25 -15.04 15.40
CA VAL A 30 16.81 -14.17 14.32
C VAL A 30 16.79 -12.73 14.84
N ILE A 31 17.74 -11.90 14.38
CA ILE A 31 17.79 -10.47 14.71
C ILE A 31 16.86 -9.68 13.78
N ASP A 32 16.89 -10.01 12.49
CA ASP A 32 16.05 -9.41 11.46
C ASP A 32 15.63 -10.49 10.45
N ARG A 33 14.34 -10.54 10.11
CA ARG A 33 13.79 -11.52 9.16
C ARG A 33 14.00 -11.12 7.70
N GLY A 34 14.46 -9.89 7.46
CA GLY A 34 14.62 -9.32 6.14
C GLY A 34 13.32 -8.79 5.55
N THR A 35 13.42 -8.30 4.32
CA THR A 35 12.30 -7.75 3.56
C THR A 35 11.89 -8.73 2.47
N LEU A 36 10.58 -9.04 2.38
CA LEU A 36 10.03 -9.91 1.36
C LEU A 36 10.34 -9.35 -0.04
N ASN A 37 10.94 -10.19 -0.88
CA ASN A 37 11.21 -9.91 -2.28
C ASN A 37 9.97 -10.23 -3.13
N PHE A 38 9.65 -9.37 -4.11
CA PHE A 38 8.57 -9.59 -5.07
C PHE A 38 9.08 -9.79 -6.50
N ASP A 39 10.40 -9.69 -6.69
CA ASP A 39 11.10 -9.85 -7.95
C ASP A 39 11.90 -11.17 -7.96
N ALA A 40 12.73 -11.39 -8.97
CA ALA A 40 13.58 -12.57 -9.05
C ALA A 40 14.64 -12.62 -7.93
N GLY A 41 15.11 -13.83 -7.59
CA GLY A 41 16.10 -14.09 -6.55
C GLY A 41 15.49 -14.62 -5.25
N PRO A 42 16.26 -14.62 -4.14
CA PRO A 42 15.82 -15.18 -2.87
C PRO A 42 14.56 -14.53 -2.31
N ASP A 43 13.80 -15.29 -1.52
CA ASP A 43 12.51 -14.87 -0.97
C ASP A 43 12.59 -13.63 -0.06
N PHE A 44 13.62 -13.51 0.77
CA PHE A 44 13.81 -12.34 1.65
C PHE A 44 15.23 -11.79 1.57
N PHE A 45 15.33 -10.47 1.42
CA PHE A 45 16.60 -9.75 1.39
C PHE A 45 17.01 -9.17 2.75
N ASN A 46 18.31 -9.10 2.99
CA ASN A 46 18.94 -8.37 4.11
C ASN A 46 18.45 -8.81 5.50
N ALA A 47 18.17 -10.10 5.66
CA ALA A 47 17.96 -10.70 6.97
C ALA A 47 19.27 -10.71 7.79
N LYS A 48 19.11 -10.82 9.11
CA LYS A 48 20.23 -10.92 10.06
C LYS A 48 19.96 -12.04 11.04
N ILE A 49 20.87 -13.00 11.10
CA ILE A 49 20.85 -14.06 12.11
C ILE A 49 22.14 -14.05 12.90
N LYS A 50 22.07 -14.43 14.17
CA LYS A 50 23.23 -14.59 15.02
C LYS A 50 23.49 -16.07 15.24
N ILE A 51 24.72 -16.48 14.96
CA ILE A 51 25.24 -17.81 15.22
C ILE A 51 26.40 -17.61 16.19
N GLU A 52 26.26 -18.13 17.40
CA GLU A 52 27.20 -17.89 18.50
C GLU A 52 27.45 -16.38 18.73
N ASN A 53 28.65 -15.87 18.45
CA ASN A 53 29.03 -14.46 18.61
C ASN A 53 29.06 -13.67 17.29
N THR A 54 28.71 -14.30 16.17
CA THR A 54 28.79 -13.69 14.83
C THR A 54 27.41 -13.38 14.29
N ILE A 55 27.22 -12.14 13.84
CA ILE A 55 26.01 -11.73 13.12
C ILE A 55 26.25 -11.90 11.63
N TRP A 56 25.46 -12.76 11.00
CA TRP A 56 25.44 -12.96 9.56
C TRP A 56 24.35 -12.09 8.95
N ALA A 57 24.67 -11.41 7.85
CA ALA A 57 23.74 -10.59 7.09
C ALA A 57 23.68 -11.09 5.64
N GLY A 58 22.47 -11.30 5.13
CA GLY A 58 22.26 -11.92 3.83
C GLY A 58 20.80 -12.28 3.62
N ASN A 59 20.55 -13.28 2.78
CA ASN A 59 19.22 -13.59 2.28
C ASN A 59 18.64 -14.86 2.91
N ILE A 60 17.32 -14.99 2.87
CA ILE A 60 16.60 -16.19 3.30
C ILE A 60 15.87 -16.75 2.10
N GLU A 61 15.99 -18.05 1.91
CA GLU A 61 15.17 -18.81 0.97
C GLU A 61 14.19 -19.69 1.74
N ILE A 62 12.97 -19.87 1.23
CA ILE A 62 11.93 -20.64 1.88
C ILE A 62 11.28 -21.65 0.95
N HIS A 63 11.34 -22.92 1.32
CA HIS A 63 10.71 -24.00 0.55
C HIS A 63 9.84 -24.91 1.42
N THR A 64 8.97 -25.70 0.79
CA THR A 64 8.26 -26.77 1.52
C THR A 64 9.22 -27.90 1.93
N LYS A 65 10.23 -28.17 1.11
CA LYS A 65 11.27 -29.18 1.36
C LYS A 65 12.65 -28.65 1.01
N SER A 66 13.68 -29.07 1.73
CA SER A 66 15.07 -28.69 1.42
C SER A 66 15.52 -29.15 0.03
N SER A 67 15.07 -30.32 -0.44
CA SER A 67 15.37 -30.83 -1.78
C SER A 67 14.93 -29.90 -2.93
N GLN A 68 13.98 -28.99 -2.69
CA GLN A 68 13.53 -28.02 -3.70
C GLN A 68 14.62 -27.03 -4.11
N TRP A 69 15.63 -26.81 -3.27
CA TRP A 69 16.82 -26.04 -3.61
C TRP A 69 17.46 -26.49 -4.93
N TYR A 70 17.51 -27.81 -5.15
CA TYR A 70 18.08 -28.38 -6.36
C TYR A 70 17.09 -28.41 -7.51
N SER A 71 15.81 -28.69 -7.26
CA SER A 71 14.80 -28.70 -8.33
C SER A 71 14.56 -27.32 -8.93
N HIS A 72 14.79 -26.25 -8.15
CA HIS A 72 14.73 -24.87 -8.63
C HIS A 72 16.07 -24.37 -9.20
N ASN A 73 17.12 -25.21 -9.19
CA ASN A 73 18.46 -24.90 -9.67
C ASN A 73 19.17 -23.74 -8.93
N HIS A 74 18.78 -23.43 -7.69
CA HIS A 74 19.39 -22.37 -6.90
C HIS A 74 20.88 -22.59 -6.64
N HIS A 75 21.29 -23.86 -6.51
CA HIS A 75 22.71 -24.25 -6.43
C HIS A 75 23.57 -23.86 -7.64
N LEU A 76 22.98 -23.43 -8.76
CA LEU A 76 23.66 -22.99 -9.97
C LEU A 76 23.54 -21.48 -10.22
N ASP A 77 22.81 -20.76 -9.35
CA ASP A 77 22.46 -19.35 -9.54
C ASP A 77 23.16 -18.46 -8.50
N ASP A 78 24.01 -17.55 -8.99
CA ASP A 78 24.81 -16.62 -8.19
C ASP A 78 23.94 -15.72 -7.29
N ALA A 79 22.67 -15.49 -7.66
CA ALA A 79 21.75 -14.70 -6.83
C ALA A 79 21.48 -15.32 -5.45
N TYR A 80 21.70 -16.63 -5.31
CA TYR A 80 21.42 -17.41 -4.09
C TYR A 80 22.66 -17.67 -3.23
N ASP A 81 23.86 -17.27 -3.67
CA ASP A 81 25.09 -17.52 -2.92
C ASP A 81 25.16 -16.76 -1.59
N ASN A 82 24.42 -15.66 -1.47
CA ASN A 82 24.29 -14.89 -0.23
C ASN A 82 23.12 -15.36 0.66
N VAL A 83 22.56 -16.55 0.42
CA VAL A 83 21.55 -17.15 1.31
C VAL A 83 22.25 -17.66 2.56
N ILE A 84 21.91 -17.05 3.70
CA ILE A 84 22.52 -17.37 5.01
C ILE A 84 21.70 -18.39 5.81
N LEU A 85 20.46 -18.64 5.38
CA LEU A 85 19.55 -19.60 6.01
C LEU A 85 18.50 -20.07 5.01
N HIS A 86 18.34 -21.39 4.90
CA HIS A 86 17.26 -22.03 4.16
C HIS A 86 16.16 -22.46 5.14
N VAL A 87 15.00 -21.81 5.09
CA VAL A 87 13.86 -22.16 5.94
C VAL A 87 12.98 -23.17 5.22
N VAL A 88 12.66 -24.27 5.87
CA VAL A 88 11.85 -25.33 5.26
C VAL A 88 10.77 -25.85 6.18
N HIS A 89 9.67 -26.36 5.61
CA HIS A 89 8.70 -27.09 6.42
C HIS A 89 9.19 -28.49 6.79
N LYS A 90 9.95 -29.13 5.90
CA LYS A 90 10.57 -30.44 6.12
C LYS A 90 11.99 -30.48 5.58
N HIS A 91 12.95 -30.83 6.43
CA HIS A 91 14.30 -31.14 5.99
C HIS A 91 14.39 -32.60 5.54
N ASP A 92 14.80 -32.80 4.29
CA ASP A 92 14.89 -34.09 3.62
C ASP A 92 16.22 -34.30 2.88
N LYS A 93 17.05 -33.25 2.75
CA LYS A 93 18.34 -33.29 2.05
C LYS A 93 19.20 -32.09 2.47
N GLU A 94 20.51 -32.30 2.61
CA GLU A 94 21.47 -31.22 2.77
C GLU A 94 21.54 -30.32 1.53
N VAL A 95 21.70 -29.03 1.75
CA VAL A 95 21.76 -28.00 0.71
C VAL A 95 23.11 -27.31 0.73
N TYR A 96 23.66 -27.10 -0.46
CA TYR A 96 24.97 -26.48 -0.67
C TYR A 96 24.80 -25.28 -1.60
N ASN A 97 25.55 -24.21 -1.33
CA ASN A 97 25.69 -23.09 -2.26
C ASN A 97 26.61 -23.48 -3.43
N LYS A 98 26.82 -22.55 -4.38
CA LYS A 98 27.68 -22.80 -5.54
C LYS A 98 29.14 -23.07 -5.16
N ASN A 99 29.59 -22.53 -4.03
CA ASN A 99 30.95 -22.75 -3.49
C ASN A 99 31.12 -24.11 -2.79
N GLY A 100 30.05 -24.92 -2.70
CA GLY A 100 30.08 -26.21 -2.01
C GLY A 100 30.02 -26.09 -0.49
N GLU A 101 29.64 -24.93 0.04
CA GLU A 101 29.45 -24.70 1.47
C GLU A 101 28.02 -25.09 1.86
N ILE A 102 27.87 -25.71 3.03
CA ILE A 102 26.57 -26.10 3.58
C ILE A 102 25.81 -24.83 3.97
N ILE A 103 24.59 -24.67 3.45
CA ILE A 103 23.68 -23.62 3.88
C ILE A 103 22.94 -24.12 5.13
N PRO A 104 22.97 -23.37 6.26
CA PRO A 104 22.21 -23.74 7.45
C PRO A 104 20.72 -23.87 7.13
N VAL A 105 20.09 -24.95 7.58
CA VAL A 105 18.67 -25.21 7.35
C VAL A 105 17.90 -25.05 8.66
N PHE A 106 16.80 -24.30 8.65
CA PHE A 106 15.84 -24.27 9.75
C PHE A 106 14.56 -25.00 9.35
N GLU A 107 14.30 -26.15 9.97
CA GLU A 107 13.01 -26.85 9.81
C GLU A 107 11.94 -26.20 10.70
N MET A 108 11.20 -25.27 10.11
CA MET A 108 10.22 -24.44 10.80
C MET A 108 8.99 -25.24 11.24
N LYS A 109 8.86 -25.41 12.56
CA LYS A 109 7.66 -25.99 13.18
C LYS A 109 6.60 -24.92 13.38
N ILE A 110 5.39 -25.21 12.90
CA ILE A 110 4.28 -24.26 12.93
C ILE A 110 3.22 -24.81 13.88
N PRO A 111 2.83 -24.06 14.93
CA PRO A 111 1.75 -24.47 15.81
C PRO A 111 0.46 -24.76 15.04
N GLU A 112 -0.22 -25.86 15.36
CA GLU A 112 -1.40 -26.30 14.61
C GLU A 112 -2.52 -25.25 14.58
N TYR A 113 -2.67 -24.48 15.66
CA TYR A 113 -3.69 -23.43 15.74
C TYR A 113 -3.44 -22.30 14.72
N ILE A 114 -2.19 -21.96 14.41
CA ILE A 114 -1.86 -20.97 13.38
C ILE A 114 -2.26 -21.49 12.00
N THR A 115 -1.90 -22.74 11.69
CA THR A 115 -2.25 -23.38 10.41
C THR A 115 -3.77 -23.47 10.24
N ARG A 116 -4.50 -23.79 11.30
CA ARG A 116 -5.96 -23.83 11.31
C ARG A 116 -6.55 -22.43 11.05
N ASN A 117 -6.11 -21.44 11.82
CA ASN A 117 -6.59 -20.05 11.70
C ASN A 117 -6.34 -19.48 10.30
N TYR A 118 -5.15 -19.72 9.73
CA TYR A 118 -4.83 -19.26 8.38
C TYR A 118 -5.77 -19.88 7.33
N LYS A 119 -6.02 -21.19 7.42
CA LYS A 119 -6.94 -21.88 6.51
C LYS A 119 -8.38 -21.39 6.65
N GLU A 120 -8.85 -21.13 7.88
CA GLU A 120 -10.18 -20.58 8.12
C GLU A 120 -10.32 -19.17 7.54
N LEU A 121 -9.37 -18.28 7.85
CA LEU A 121 -9.40 -16.89 7.38
C LEU A 121 -9.22 -16.77 5.86
N SER A 122 -8.37 -17.58 5.25
CA SER A 122 -8.12 -17.53 3.80
C SER A 122 -9.29 -18.03 2.96
N LYS A 123 -10.21 -18.82 3.56
CA LYS A 123 -11.41 -19.34 2.89
C LYS A 123 -12.65 -18.49 3.14
N GLU A 124 -12.60 -17.54 4.06
CA GLU A 124 -13.76 -16.74 4.42
C GLU A 124 -14.09 -15.73 3.31
N LEU A 125 -15.31 -15.82 2.78
CA LEU A 125 -15.80 -14.92 1.73
C LEU A 125 -16.33 -13.61 2.32
N ASN A 126 -16.76 -13.62 3.58
CA ASN A 126 -17.31 -12.44 4.23
C ASN A 126 -16.19 -11.53 4.74
N TRP A 127 -16.22 -10.27 4.32
CA TRP A 127 -15.28 -9.27 4.81
C TRP A 127 -15.82 -8.57 6.08
N PRO A 128 -14.97 -8.35 7.12
CA PRO A 128 -13.60 -8.86 7.24
C PRO A 128 -13.59 -10.37 7.53
N ALA A 129 -12.54 -11.08 7.09
CA ALA A 129 -12.43 -12.54 7.27
C ALA A 129 -12.55 -12.97 8.74
N CYS A 130 -12.19 -12.08 9.67
CA CYS A 130 -12.32 -12.31 11.12
C CYS A 130 -13.70 -11.95 11.71
N ASN A 131 -14.73 -11.67 10.90
CA ASN A 131 -16.04 -11.18 11.37
C ASN A 131 -16.64 -12.06 12.49
N LYS A 132 -16.49 -13.38 12.42
CA LYS A 132 -17.00 -14.33 13.44
C LYS A 132 -16.34 -14.19 14.82
N GLN A 133 -15.17 -13.53 14.89
CA GLN A 133 -14.44 -13.34 16.14
C GLN A 133 -14.92 -12.10 16.90
N ILE A 134 -15.55 -11.12 16.23
CA ILE A 134 -15.92 -9.85 16.88
C ILE A 134 -16.88 -10.06 18.06
N ASN A 135 -17.82 -11.00 17.91
CA ASN A 135 -18.82 -11.33 18.93
C ASN A 135 -18.24 -12.06 20.16
N LYS A 136 -16.97 -12.49 20.09
CA LYS A 136 -16.27 -13.13 21.22
C LYS A 136 -15.53 -12.12 22.10
N LEU A 137 -15.41 -10.88 21.64
CA LEU A 137 -14.73 -9.83 22.39
C LEU A 137 -15.72 -9.17 23.35
N ASP A 138 -15.19 -8.65 24.45
CA ASP A 138 -15.94 -7.83 25.39
C ASP A 138 -16.48 -6.57 24.70
N GLU A 139 -17.80 -6.41 24.74
CA GLU A 139 -18.52 -5.30 24.12
C GLU A 139 -18.02 -3.94 24.62
N ASN A 140 -17.68 -3.83 25.91
CA ASN A 140 -17.13 -2.59 26.47
C ASN A 140 -15.76 -2.27 25.88
N LYS A 141 -14.91 -3.29 25.67
CA LYS A 141 -13.60 -3.09 25.02
C LYS A 141 -13.75 -2.60 23.59
N ILE A 142 -14.69 -3.16 22.83
CA ILE A 142 -14.98 -2.69 21.47
C ILE A 142 -15.45 -1.22 21.52
N LYS A 143 -16.39 -0.90 22.41
CA LYS A 143 -16.92 0.46 22.55
C LYS A 143 -15.82 1.48 22.87
N PHE A 144 -15.02 1.25 23.91
CA PHE A 144 -13.93 2.16 24.28
C PHE A 144 -12.90 2.30 23.16
N TRP A 145 -12.59 1.22 22.46
CA TRP A 145 -11.66 1.25 21.33
C TRP A 145 -12.20 2.07 20.16
N LEU A 146 -13.49 1.93 19.83
CA LEU A 146 -14.15 2.74 18.80
C LEU A 146 -14.22 4.22 19.17
N GLU A 147 -14.50 4.55 20.44
CA GLU A 147 -14.47 5.93 20.94
C GLU A 147 -13.06 6.53 20.80
N ARG A 148 -12.03 5.78 21.23
CA ARG A 148 -10.63 6.21 21.11
C ARG A 148 -10.22 6.46 19.66
N ILE A 149 -10.53 5.53 18.75
CA ILE A 149 -10.25 5.69 17.32
C ILE A 149 -11.04 6.87 16.74
N GLY A 150 -12.27 7.09 17.21
CA GLY A 150 -13.09 8.23 16.82
C GLY A 150 -12.41 9.56 17.15
N VAL A 151 -11.89 9.68 18.37
CA VAL A 151 -11.12 10.86 18.82
C VAL A 151 -9.84 11.02 18.01
N GLU A 152 -9.04 9.97 17.84
CA GLU A 152 -7.79 10.02 17.05
C GLU A 152 -8.05 10.45 15.60
N ARG A 153 -9.14 9.95 15.00
CA ARG A 153 -9.55 10.35 13.65
C ARG A 153 -9.98 11.82 13.58
N LEU A 154 -10.64 12.33 14.61
CA LEU A 154 -11.03 13.74 14.70
C LEU A 154 -9.79 14.64 14.86
N GLU A 155 -8.83 14.25 15.71
CA GLU A 155 -7.56 14.94 15.88
C GLU A 155 -6.78 15.01 14.56
N TYR A 156 -6.65 13.89 13.86
CA TYR A 156 -6.01 13.83 12.54
C TYR A 156 -6.67 14.79 11.53
N LYS A 157 -8.00 14.78 11.44
CA LYS A 157 -8.74 15.69 10.55
C LYS A 157 -8.56 17.15 10.94
N THR A 158 -8.55 17.44 12.25
CA THR A 158 -8.37 18.80 12.76
C THR A 158 -6.98 19.34 12.44
N GLN A 159 -5.95 18.51 12.55
CA GLN A 159 -4.58 18.87 12.15
C GLN A 159 -4.50 19.20 10.67
N LEU A 160 -5.13 18.41 9.79
CA LEU A 160 -5.17 18.69 8.35
C LEU A 160 -5.81 20.06 8.07
N VAL A 161 -6.95 20.38 8.71
CA VAL A 161 -7.62 21.68 8.55
C VAL A 161 -6.72 22.83 9.02
N LYS A 162 -6.04 22.68 10.16
CA LYS A 162 -5.09 23.70 10.66
C LYS A 162 -3.92 23.95 9.70
N GLN A 163 -3.40 22.88 9.10
CA GLN A 163 -2.33 22.97 8.09
C GLN A 163 -2.80 23.74 6.85
N LEU A 164 -3.95 23.37 6.29
CA LEU A 164 -4.54 24.06 5.14
C LEU A 164 -4.86 25.52 5.46
N PHE A 165 -5.40 25.81 6.63
CA PHE A 165 -5.69 27.17 7.08
C PHE A 165 -4.44 28.05 7.12
N THR A 166 -3.33 27.49 7.60
CA THR A 166 -2.03 28.17 7.60
C THR A 166 -1.51 28.36 6.17
N GLN A 167 -1.61 27.32 5.32
CA GLN A 167 -1.19 27.37 3.91
C GLN A 167 -1.95 28.46 3.12
N PHE A 168 -3.23 28.67 3.42
CA PHE A 168 -4.05 29.71 2.79
C PHE A 168 -4.03 31.03 3.56
N ASN A 169 -3.03 31.27 4.40
CA ASN A 169 -2.83 32.54 5.13
C ASN A 169 -4.06 33.00 5.94
N GLY A 170 -4.79 32.05 6.52
CA GLY A 170 -5.96 32.33 7.33
C GLY A 170 -7.27 32.52 6.56
N ASP A 171 -7.30 32.19 5.26
CA ASP A 171 -8.53 32.20 4.45
C ASP A 171 -9.38 30.95 4.73
N TRP A 172 -10.44 31.12 5.53
CA TRP A 172 -11.35 30.03 5.91
C TRP A 172 -12.15 29.47 4.73
N GLU A 173 -12.51 30.31 3.75
CA GLU A 173 -13.32 29.86 2.62
C GLU A 173 -12.49 28.99 1.68
N ALA A 174 -11.26 29.42 1.36
CA ALA A 174 -10.32 28.62 0.59
C ALA A 174 -9.98 27.30 1.29
N THR A 175 -9.79 27.33 2.61
CA THR A 175 -9.52 26.13 3.42
C THR A 175 -10.68 25.14 3.38
N TRP A 176 -11.90 25.62 3.59
CA TRP A 176 -13.09 24.79 3.54
C TRP A 176 -13.31 24.19 2.15
N PHE A 177 -13.16 25.02 1.11
CA PHE A 177 -13.35 24.60 -0.27
C PHE A 177 -12.33 23.53 -0.69
N GLN A 178 -11.05 23.73 -0.33
CA GLN A 178 -10.00 22.73 -0.52
C GLN A 178 -10.37 21.39 0.14
N PHE A 179 -10.84 21.43 1.39
CA PHE A 179 -11.20 20.24 2.13
C PHE A 179 -12.42 19.52 1.53
N LEU A 180 -13.44 20.27 1.13
CA LEU A 180 -14.65 19.75 0.50
C LEU A 180 -14.33 19.07 -0.85
N ALA A 181 -13.63 19.77 -1.73
CA ALA A 181 -13.30 19.25 -3.05
C ALA A 181 -12.40 18.01 -2.96
N SER A 182 -11.42 18.01 -2.05
CA SER A 182 -10.60 16.82 -1.79
C SER A 182 -11.46 15.60 -1.40
N ALA A 183 -12.54 15.82 -0.63
CA ALA A 183 -13.46 14.76 -0.23
C ALA A 183 -14.27 14.18 -1.41
N LEU A 184 -14.54 14.97 -2.47
CA LEU A 184 -15.19 14.48 -3.70
C LEU A 184 -14.34 13.43 -4.44
N GLY A 185 -13.03 13.45 -4.23
CA GLY A 185 -12.10 12.43 -4.74
C GLY A 185 -12.15 11.07 -4.01
N PHE A 186 -12.93 10.95 -2.94
CA PHE A 186 -13.03 9.76 -2.10
C PHE A 186 -11.65 9.22 -1.68
N LYS A 187 -11.40 7.91 -1.77
CA LYS A 187 -10.09 7.31 -1.44
C LYS A 187 -9.10 7.40 -2.61
N VAL A 188 -9.60 7.29 -3.83
CA VAL A 188 -8.77 7.03 -5.03
C VAL A 188 -8.22 8.32 -5.63
N ASN A 189 -9.05 9.38 -5.71
CA ASN A 189 -8.71 10.65 -6.34
C ASN A 189 -8.68 11.82 -5.35
N LYS A 190 -8.56 11.56 -4.05
CA LYS A 190 -8.47 12.60 -3.02
C LYS A 190 -7.39 13.64 -3.33
N GLU A 191 -6.18 13.14 -3.60
CA GLU A 191 -5.00 13.98 -3.85
C GLU A 191 -5.10 14.71 -5.21
N PRO A 192 -5.54 14.07 -6.31
CA PRO A 192 -5.85 14.79 -7.55
C PRO A 192 -6.86 15.94 -7.37
N PHE A 193 -7.96 15.73 -6.64
CA PHE A 193 -8.92 16.80 -6.36
C PHE A 193 -8.30 17.90 -5.49
N ALA A 194 -7.49 17.53 -4.49
CA ALA A 194 -6.76 18.49 -3.68
C ALA A 194 -5.82 19.35 -4.55
N LEU A 195 -5.09 18.73 -5.47
CA LEU A 195 -4.17 19.42 -6.37
C LEU A 195 -4.92 20.35 -7.34
N LEU A 196 -6.07 19.92 -7.86
CA LEU A 196 -6.91 20.74 -8.73
C LEU A 196 -7.30 22.05 -8.07
N MET A 197 -7.72 22.00 -6.80
CA MET A 197 -8.10 23.19 -6.03
C MET A 197 -6.90 24.06 -5.67
N GLN A 198 -5.75 23.46 -5.32
CA GLN A 198 -4.54 24.24 -5.06
C GLN A 198 -4.07 25.00 -6.31
N ARG A 199 -4.25 24.42 -7.50
CA ARG A 199 -3.93 25.05 -8.78
C ARG A 199 -5.02 26.01 -9.27
N THR A 200 -6.19 25.99 -8.66
CA THR A 200 -7.35 26.80 -9.05
C THR A 200 -7.79 27.65 -7.86
N PRO A 201 -7.06 28.75 -7.55
CA PRO A 201 -7.31 29.57 -6.38
C PRO A 201 -8.80 29.90 -6.19
N PHE A 202 -9.30 29.71 -4.97
CA PHE A 202 -10.73 29.88 -4.67
C PHE A 202 -11.30 31.25 -5.05
N LYS A 203 -10.51 32.32 -4.90
CA LYS A 203 -10.89 33.68 -5.33
C LYS A 203 -11.16 33.81 -6.83
N ILE A 204 -10.54 32.97 -7.66
CA ILE A 204 -10.79 32.93 -9.10
C ILE A 204 -12.12 32.23 -9.38
N LEU A 205 -12.39 31.12 -8.69
CA LEU A 205 -13.68 30.43 -8.77
C LEU A 205 -14.83 31.34 -8.32
N GLN A 206 -14.64 32.12 -7.26
CA GLN A 206 -15.62 33.13 -6.83
C GLN A 206 -15.86 34.22 -7.89
N LYS A 207 -14.84 34.65 -8.63
CA LYS A 207 -15.01 35.67 -9.69
C LYS A 207 -15.81 35.13 -10.88
N GLU A 208 -15.60 33.87 -11.23
CA GLU A 208 -16.27 33.21 -12.36
C GLU A 208 -17.59 32.53 -11.94
N SER A 209 -17.98 32.56 -10.66
CA SER A 209 -19.10 31.77 -10.13
C SER A 209 -20.48 32.15 -10.68
N HIS A 210 -20.60 33.32 -11.30
CA HIS A 210 -21.83 33.79 -11.92
C HIS A 210 -22.10 33.16 -13.29
N ASN A 211 -21.12 32.47 -13.87
CA ASN A 211 -21.25 31.80 -15.15
C ASN A 211 -20.81 30.34 -15.05
N LEU A 212 -21.78 29.42 -15.10
CA LEU A 212 -21.54 27.98 -15.04
C LEU A 212 -20.55 27.53 -16.12
N PHE A 213 -20.69 28.05 -17.34
CA PHE A 213 -19.83 27.69 -18.45
C PHE A 213 -18.36 28.07 -18.18
N ASN A 214 -18.11 29.21 -17.54
CA ASN A 214 -16.76 29.63 -17.16
C ASN A 214 -16.19 28.75 -16.05
N LEU A 215 -17.01 28.33 -15.08
CA LEU A 215 -16.58 27.39 -14.04
C LEU A 215 -16.23 26.03 -14.62
N GLU A 216 -17.06 25.50 -15.51
CA GLU A 216 -16.83 24.23 -16.20
C GLU A 216 -15.54 24.30 -17.02
N ALA A 217 -15.36 25.36 -17.82
CA ALA A 217 -14.16 25.56 -18.61
C ALA A 217 -12.92 25.64 -17.71
N LEU A 218 -13.00 26.40 -16.62
CA LEU A 218 -11.91 26.55 -15.67
C LEU A 218 -11.55 25.23 -14.98
N LEU A 219 -12.52 24.49 -14.44
CA LEU A 219 -12.28 23.27 -13.68
C LEU A 219 -11.84 22.10 -14.57
N PHE A 220 -12.49 21.88 -15.72
CA PHE A 220 -12.10 20.84 -16.68
C PHE A 220 -10.77 21.18 -17.37
N GLY A 221 -10.52 22.46 -17.63
CA GLY A 221 -9.25 22.90 -18.18
C GLY A 221 -8.11 22.74 -17.20
N GLN A 222 -8.30 23.18 -15.95
CA GLN A 222 -7.28 23.03 -14.91
C GLN A 222 -7.01 21.58 -14.57
N SER A 223 -7.98 20.67 -14.72
CA SER A 223 -7.81 19.23 -14.48
C SER A 223 -7.04 18.50 -15.59
N GLY A 224 -6.77 19.17 -16.72
CA GLY A 224 -6.12 18.56 -17.89
C GLY A 224 -7.07 17.74 -18.76
N MET A 225 -8.36 17.65 -18.42
CA MET A 225 -9.34 16.83 -19.15
C MET A 225 -9.76 17.45 -20.50
N LEU A 226 -9.38 18.71 -20.78
CA LEU A 226 -9.62 19.36 -22.08
C LEU A 226 -8.46 19.18 -23.08
N ASP A 227 -7.37 18.49 -22.69
CA ASP A 227 -6.17 18.32 -23.52
C ASP A 227 -6.28 17.15 -24.52
N ILE A 228 -7.46 16.54 -24.64
CA ILE A 228 -7.76 15.51 -25.65
C ILE A 228 -8.26 16.12 -26.97
N ASP A 229 -8.17 15.34 -28.05
CA ASP A 229 -8.78 15.68 -29.32
C ASP A 229 -10.25 15.26 -29.31
N CYS A 230 -11.13 16.24 -29.42
CA CYS A 230 -12.58 16.06 -29.40
C CYS A 230 -13.22 17.19 -30.20
N HIS A 231 -14.14 16.83 -31.11
CA HIS A 231 -14.78 17.77 -32.03
C HIS A 231 -16.22 18.13 -31.63
N GLU A 232 -16.67 17.71 -30.44
CA GLU A 232 -17.98 18.10 -29.93
C GLU A 232 -18.03 19.61 -29.66
N GLU A 233 -19.10 20.26 -30.13
CA GLU A 233 -19.22 21.72 -30.10
C GLU A 233 -19.05 22.30 -28.69
N TYR A 234 -19.68 21.69 -27.69
CA TYR A 234 -19.58 22.14 -26.31
C TYR A 234 -18.16 21.97 -25.73
N PHE A 235 -17.50 20.85 -26.02
CA PHE A 235 -16.12 20.61 -25.59
C PHE A 235 -15.14 21.61 -26.19
N VAL A 236 -15.27 21.90 -27.49
CA VAL A 236 -14.43 22.89 -28.19
C VAL A 236 -14.62 24.28 -27.57
N LYS A 237 -15.87 24.68 -27.30
CA LYS A 237 -16.16 25.95 -26.63
C LYS A 237 -15.50 26.02 -25.24
N LEU A 238 -15.61 24.96 -24.42
CA LEU A 238 -14.96 24.93 -23.10
C LEU A 238 -13.44 25.07 -23.21
N LYS A 239 -12.83 24.38 -24.19
CA LYS A 239 -11.39 24.43 -24.44
C LYS A 239 -10.92 25.83 -24.81
N ASP A 240 -11.68 26.53 -25.64
CA ASP A 240 -11.36 27.90 -26.04
C ASP A 240 -11.56 28.91 -24.90
N GLU A 241 -12.65 28.79 -24.14
CA GLU A 241 -12.87 29.62 -22.95
C GLU A 241 -11.78 29.39 -21.89
N TYR A 242 -11.37 28.14 -21.68
CA TYR A 242 -10.28 27.84 -20.77
C TYR A 242 -8.95 28.46 -21.22
N LYS A 243 -8.62 28.47 -22.53
CA LYS A 243 -7.41 29.16 -23.02
C LYS A 243 -7.42 30.64 -22.63
N PHE A 244 -8.58 31.29 -22.75
CA PHE A 244 -8.75 32.68 -22.31
C PHE A 244 -8.57 32.83 -20.79
N LEU A 245 -9.28 32.03 -19.98
CA LEU A 245 -9.21 32.10 -18.52
C LEU A 245 -7.80 31.78 -17.98
N LYS A 246 -7.13 30.78 -18.58
CA LYS A 246 -5.76 30.40 -18.26
C LYS A 246 -4.80 31.56 -18.48
N HIS A 247 -4.94 32.29 -19.58
CA HIS A 247 -4.13 33.47 -19.85
C HIS A 247 -4.49 34.65 -18.91
N LYS A 248 -5.79 34.94 -18.76
CA LYS A 248 -6.33 36.01 -17.89
C LYS A 248 -5.81 35.92 -16.45
N TYR A 249 -5.70 34.70 -15.92
CA TYR A 249 -5.33 34.43 -14.54
C TYR A 249 -3.93 33.83 -14.35
N ASN A 250 -3.15 33.68 -15.43
CA ASN A 250 -1.82 33.07 -15.43
C ASN A 250 -1.80 31.67 -14.75
N LEU A 251 -2.73 30.81 -15.16
CA LEU A 251 -2.95 29.51 -14.52
C LEU A 251 -2.06 28.41 -15.12
N ILE A 252 -1.69 27.46 -14.26
CA ILE A 252 -0.97 26.25 -14.63
C ILE A 252 -1.87 25.06 -14.31
N GLY A 253 -2.38 24.40 -15.36
CA GLY A 253 -3.20 23.19 -15.23
C GLY A 253 -2.38 21.98 -14.73
N MET A 254 -3.06 20.97 -14.21
CA MET A 254 -2.45 19.68 -13.86
C MET A 254 -2.53 18.65 -15.00
N PRO A 255 -1.61 17.68 -15.05
CA PRO A 255 -1.68 16.59 -16.02
C PRO A 255 -2.89 15.67 -15.79
N GLU A 256 -3.52 15.22 -16.88
CA GLU A 256 -4.68 14.33 -16.85
C GLU A 256 -4.38 12.96 -16.21
N TYR A 257 -3.19 12.40 -16.42
CA TYR A 257 -2.84 11.04 -15.97
C TYR A 257 -2.90 10.85 -14.45
N LEU A 258 -2.99 11.94 -13.67
CA LEU A 258 -3.16 11.89 -12.23
C LEU A 258 -4.54 11.35 -11.82
N TRP A 259 -5.54 11.46 -12.71
CA TRP A 259 -6.88 10.93 -12.48
C TRP A 259 -6.92 9.42 -12.67
N LYS A 260 -7.46 8.71 -11.68
CA LYS A 260 -7.60 7.25 -11.70
C LYS A 260 -9.07 6.88 -11.91
N PHE A 261 -9.33 6.02 -12.89
CA PHE A 261 -10.68 5.55 -13.25
C PHE A 261 -10.92 4.07 -12.91
N SER A 262 -9.87 3.31 -12.60
CA SER A 262 -9.99 1.88 -12.30
C SER A 262 -10.57 1.62 -10.90
N ARG A 263 -11.37 0.56 -10.77
CA ARG A 263 -11.93 0.06 -9.49
C ARG A 263 -12.80 1.09 -8.76
N MET A 264 -13.47 1.96 -9.49
CA MET A 264 -14.46 2.90 -8.96
C MET A 264 -15.82 2.75 -9.64
N ARG A 265 -16.88 3.11 -8.90
CA ARG A 265 -18.23 3.15 -9.46
C ARG A 265 -18.34 4.31 -10.45
N PRO A 266 -19.08 4.17 -11.57
CA PRO A 266 -19.22 5.23 -12.56
C PRO A 266 -19.59 6.59 -11.97
N PHE A 267 -20.54 6.65 -11.03
CA PHE A 267 -20.94 7.88 -10.34
C PHE A 267 -19.84 8.58 -9.51
N ASN A 268 -18.69 7.93 -9.30
CA ASN A 268 -17.53 8.48 -8.59
C ASN A 268 -16.38 8.85 -9.54
N PHE A 269 -16.62 8.82 -10.85
CA PHE A 269 -15.62 9.23 -11.82
C PHE A 269 -15.27 10.71 -11.63
N PRO A 270 -13.98 11.08 -11.70
CA PRO A 270 -13.55 12.46 -11.55
C PRO A 270 -14.25 13.45 -12.47
N SER A 271 -14.51 13.07 -13.73
CA SER A 271 -15.22 13.93 -14.69
C SER A 271 -16.63 14.30 -14.21
N LEU A 272 -17.38 13.34 -13.69
CA LEU A 272 -18.71 13.60 -13.12
C LEU A 272 -18.65 14.38 -11.82
N ARG A 273 -17.61 14.15 -11.00
CA ARG A 273 -17.44 14.85 -9.71
C ARG A 273 -16.92 16.28 -9.87
N ILE A 274 -16.25 16.59 -10.98
CA ILE A 274 -15.85 17.95 -11.35
C ILE A 274 -17.04 18.75 -11.87
N ALA A 275 -17.96 18.11 -12.59
CA ALA A 275 -19.17 18.76 -13.10
C ALA A 275 -20.26 19.00 -12.04
N GLN A 276 -20.22 18.29 -10.91
CA GLN A 276 -21.17 18.43 -9.78
C GLN A 276 -20.81 19.61 -8.88
#